data_AF-A0A518I1N4-F1
#
_entry.id   AF-A0A518I1N4-F1
#
_cell.length_a   1.000
_cell.length_b   1.000
_cell.length_c   1.000
_cell.angle_alpha   90.00
_cell.angle_beta   90.00
_cell.angle_gamma   90.00
#
_symmetry.space_group_name_H-M   'P 1'
#
loop_
_entity.id
_entity.type
_entity.pdbx_description
1 polymer ?
#
loop_
_entity_poly.entity_id
_entity_poly.type
_entity_poly.pdbx_seq_one_letter_code
_entity_poly.pdbx_strand_id
1 'polypeptide(L)'
;MMNASRRLTLALIGILVALATIGPRPVARAGAPLGVLSGTSVARAILKYFGKEGTEEATEFLARQGGREMAERVGAAAVREGGQEAAEQVGRLASKYGPEALTALDNAPELAPLLAALDELPESQVRAALARLSAGPAGRELAQTVGRVGVSALRSELKHPGVGGMLARVLGDDGAELATKLTSDQAIAVGRHADDLAALPTTPRNGVLSLLRNDAERMVGFMGRFAADNPGKTLFTAATTTIILTESERILGGDEIVFDADGNPIVVSKAGIAGRTMKAGGEAIAHVSVNYLQPLFLTVIAFVVTFATLFLSLKLWHTHQREKQLTATMLKQPETIEGSVVGKE
;
A
#
# COMPACT_ATOMS: atom_id res chain seq x y z
N MET A 1 26.47 -0.04 58.84
CA MET A 1 26.91 -0.75 57.62
C MET A 1 25.88 -0.50 56.52
N MET A 2 26.22 0.31 55.51
CA MET A 2 25.30 0.69 54.43
C MET A 2 25.32 -0.35 53.31
N ASN A 3 24.14 -0.92 53.00
CA ASN A 3 23.94 -1.97 51.99
C ASN A 3 24.50 -1.57 50.62
N ALA A 4 25.25 -2.48 50.01
CA ALA A 4 25.87 -2.31 48.69
C ALA A 4 24.85 -1.99 47.58
N SER A 5 23.59 -2.42 47.71
CA SER A 5 22.52 -2.11 46.76
C SER A 5 22.17 -0.63 46.71
N ARG A 6 22.22 0.09 47.85
CA ARG A 6 21.96 1.55 47.91
C ARG A 6 23.08 2.39 47.29
N ARG A 7 24.32 1.89 47.30
CA ARG A 7 25.45 2.57 46.65
C ARG A 7 25.34 2.51 45.12
N LEU A 8 24.83 1.40 44.59
CA LEU A 8 24.63 1.23 43.15
C LEU A 8 23.49 2.12 42.62
N THR A 9 22.39 2.25 43.37
CA THR A 9 21.26 3.10 42.95
C THR A 9 21.59 4.58 42.98
N LEU A 10 22.36 5.05 43.96
CA LEU A 10 22.79 6.45 44.03
C LEU A 10 23.83 6.80 42.93
N ALA A 11 24.71 5.86 42.56
CA ALA A 11 25.65 6.07 41.46
C ALA A 11 24.94 6.19 40.10
N LEU A 12 23.90 5.39 39.86
CA LEU A 12 23.15 5.41 38.60
C LEU A 12 22.31 6.68 38.44
N ILE A 13 21.74 7.20 39.53
CA ILE A 13 21.00 8.48 39.52
C ILE A 13 21.97 9.66 39.28
N GLY A 14 23.19 9.61 39.83
CA GLY A 14 24.21 10.64 39.57
C GLY A 14 24.65 10.71 38.10
N ILE A 15 24.78 9.56 37.43
CA ILE A 15 25.15 9.50 36.01
C ILE A 15 24.01 9.97 35.11
N LEU A 16 22.75 9.69 35.47
CA LEU A 16 21.60 10.16 34.70
C LEU A 16 21.36 11.67 34.82
N VAL A 17 21.73 12.29 35.95
CA VAL A 17 21.63 13.75 36.14
C VAL A 17 22.77 14.50 35.40
N ALA A 18 23.95 13.88 35.24
CA ALA A 18 25.06 14.48 34.50
C ALA A 18 24.83 14.56 32.97
N LEU A 19 23.96 13.71 32.40
CA LEU A 19 23.60 13.77 30.98
C LEU A 19 22.48 14.79 30.66
N ALA A 20 21.74 15.27 31.66
CA ALA A 20 20.64 16.22 31.45
C ALA A 20 21.08 17.70 31.43
N THR A 21 22.37 18.01 31.68
CA THR A 21 22.89 19.38 31.70
C THR A 21 23.61 19.80 30.41
N ILE A 22 23.52 19.01 29.33
CA ILE A 22 23.96 19.45 28.00
C ILE A 22 22.84 20.31 27.40
N GLY A 23 22.72 21.54 27.90
CA GLY A 23 21.87 22.54 27.28
C GLY A 23 22.37 22.87 25.87
N PRO A 24 21.47 23.23 24.92
CA PRO A 24 21.89 23.65 23.59
C PRO A 24 22.78 24.89 23.73
N ARG A 25 24.06 24.75 23.32
CA ARG A 25 24.96 25.88 23.18
C ARG A 25 24.32 26.85 22.18
N PRO A 26 24.10 28.13 22.53
CA PRO A 26 23.68 29.11 21.54
C PRO A 26 24.80 29.22 20.51
N VAL A 27 24.56 28.68 19.31
CA VAL A 27 25.40 28.95 18.16
C VAL A 27 25.28 30.45 17.92
N ALA A 28 26.36 31.18 18.22
CA ALA A 28 26.49 32.58 17.87
C ALA A 28 26.37 32.68 16.35
N ARG A 29 25.17 32.97 15.88
CA ARG A 29 24.87 33.29 14.49
C ARG A 29 25.51 34.67 14.25
N ALA A 30 26.73 34.67 13.74
CA ALA A 30 27.35 35.87 13.21
C ALA A 30 26.40 36.41 12.13
N GLY A 31 25.73 37.52 12.45
CA GLY A 31 24.96 38.28 11.48
C GLY A 31 25.91 38.87 10.46
N ALA A 32 26.18 38.12 9.40
CA ALA A 32 26.72 38.70 8.19
C ALA A 32 25.63 39.62 7.60
N PRO A 33 26.00 40.82 7.13
CA PRO A 33 25.03 41.76 6.58
C PRO A 33 24.34 41.11 5.38
N LEU A 34 23.01 41.25 5.35
CA LEU A 34 22.13 40.96 4.22
C LEU A 34 22.62 41.72 2.97
N GLY A 35 23.58 41.12 2.28
CA GLY A 35 24.11 41.58 1.02
C GLY A 35 23.26 41.04 -0.12
N VAL A 36 22.70 41.96 -0.89
CA VAL A 36 21.82 41.81 -2.07
C VAL A 36 22.55 41.12 -3.27
N LEU A 37 23.46 40.17 -3.03
CA LEU A 37 24.38 39.63 -4.05
C LEU A 37 24.11 38.19 -4.48
N SER A 38 23.20 37.46 -3.82
CA SER A 38 23.07 36.00 -4.02
C SER A 38 22.43 35.55 -5.34
N GLY A 39 21.65 36.39 -6.02
CA GLY A 39 21.08 36.05 -7.33
C GLY A 39 22.11 36.10 -8.47
N THR A 40 23.20 36.85 -8.28
CA THR A 40 24.19 37.10 -9.34
C THR A 40 25.09 35.90 -9.63
N SER A 41 25.27 34.97 -8.68
CA SER A 41 26.15 33.81 -8.84
C SER A 41 25.51 32.70 -9.67
N VAL A 42 24.23 32.37 -9.39
CA VAL A 42 23.43 31.45 -10.22
C VAL A 42 23.23 32.05 -11.59
N ALA A 43 22.84 33.33 -11.67
CA ALA A 43 22.72 34.04 -12.93
C ALA A 43 24.05 34.04 -13.70
N ARG A 44 25.22 34.24 -13.05
CA ARG A 44 26.54 34.13 -13.70
C ARG A 44 26.88 32.72 -14.15
N ALA A 45 26.56 31.69 -13.37
CA ALA A 45 26.84 30.31 -13.75
C ALA A 45 26.04 29.95 -15.00
N ILE A 46 24.76 30.35 -15.03
CA ILE A 46 23.87 30.22 -16.17
C ILE A 46 24.38 31.04 -17.36
N LEU A 47 24.78 32.31 -17.15
CA LEU A 47 25.36 33.16 -18.20
C LEU A 47 26.69 32.61 -18.74
N LYS A 48 27.50 31.98 -17.88
CA LYS A 48 28.80 31.41 -18.24
C LYS A 48 28.64 30.11 -19.01
N TYR A 49 27.68 29.27 -18.63
CA TYR A 49 27.34 28.06 -19.38
C TYR A 49 26.83 28.43 -20.78
N PHE A 50 25.82 29.30 -20.84
CA PHE A 50 25.25 29.75 -22.10
C PHE A 50 26.19 30.61 -22.95
N GLY A 51 27.08 31.39 -22.33
CA GLY A 51 28.05 32.22 -23.03
C GLY A 51 29.29 31.47 -23.54
N LYS A 52 29.64 30.30 -22.97
CA LYS A 52 30.77 29.48 -23.44
C LYS A 52 30.36 28.37 -24.40
N GLU A 53 29.21 27.74 -24.19
CA GLU A 53 28.79 26.61 -25.03
C GLU A 53 27.83 26.97 -26.15
N GLY A 54 27.19 28.16 -26.13
CA GLY A 54 26.59 28.79 -27.32
C GLY A 54 25.81 27.87 -28.26
N THR A 55 25.17 26.83 -27.73
CA THR A 55 24.40 25.87 -28.52
C THR A 55 23.07 26.51 -28.86
N GLU A 56 22.54 26.22 -30.05
CA GLU A 56 21.30 26.81 -30.56
C GLU A 56 20.13 26.66 -29.55
N GLU A 57 20.04 25.50 -28.88
CA GLU A 57 19.07 25.20 -27.81
C GLU A 57 19.16 26.13 -26.60
N ALA A 58 20.36 26.55 -26.22
CA ALA A 58 20.60 27.43 -25.09
C ALA A 58 20.08 28.84 -25.36
N THR A 59 20.37 29.37 -26.54
CA THR A 59 19.82 30.65 -27.01
C THR A 59 18.31 30.57 -27.20
N GLU A 60 17.79 29.46 -27.72
CA GLU A 60 16.35 29.27 -27.88
C GLU A 60 15.63 29.19 -26.52
N PHE A 61 16.20 28.49 -25.53
CA PHE A 61 15.64 28.40 -24.18
C PHE A 61 15.62 29.75 -23.45
N LEU A 62 16.67 30.57 -23.63
CA LEU A 62 16.72 31.93 -23.10
C LEU A 62 15.79 32.90 -23.86
N ALA A 63 15.63 32.69 -25.17
CA ALA A 63 14.74 33.50 -26.01
C ALA A 63 13.25 33.15 -25.78
N ARG A 64 12.95 31.89 -25.44
CA ARG A 64 11.63 31.48 -24.97
C ARG A 64 11.37 32.14 -23.62
N GLN A 65 10.21 32.77 -23.50
CA GLN A 65 9.83 33.77 -22.49
C GLN A 65 9.78 33.29 -21.01
N GLY A 66 10.40 32.15 -20.66
CA GLY A 66 10.40 31.59 -19.30
C GLY A 66 11.77 31.11 -18.79
N GLY A 67 12.80 31.00 -19.63
CA GLY A 67 14.09 30.41 -19.20
C GLY A 67 14.81 31.23 -18.13
N ARG A 68 14.80 32.56 -18.27
CA ARG A 68 15.40 33.48 -17.28
C ARG A 68 14.60 33.54 -15.98
N GLU A 69 13.27 33.62 -16.07
CA GLU A 69 12.42 33.64 -14.88
C GLU A 69 12.56 32.32 -14.10
N MET A 70 12.57 31.18 -14.79
CA MET A 70 12.79 29.86 -14.17
C MET A 70 14.14 29.80 -13.45
N ALA A 71 15.21 30.24 -14.11
CA ALA A 71 16.54 30.33 -13.51
C ALA A 71 16.56 31.17 -12.22
N GLU A 72 15.89 32.34 -12.25
CA GLU A 72 15.79 33.24 -11.11
C GLU A 72 14.94 32.62 -9.99
N ARG A 73 13.82 31.95 -10.30
CA ARG A 73 12.97 31.26 -9.31
C ARG A 73 13.70 30.10 -8.64
N VAL A 74 14.31 29.20 -9.42
CA VAL A 74 15.06 28.05 -8.90
C VAL A 74 16.26 28.54 -8.09
N GLY A 75 16.98 29.56 -8.56
CA GLY A 75 18.07 30.17 -7.82
C GLY A 75 17.62 30.78 -6.49
N ALA A 76 16.53 31.54 -6.49
CA ALA A 76 15.97 32.13 -5.27
C ALA A 76 15.47 31.07 -4.28
N ALA A 77 14.80 30.03 -4.77
CA ALA A 77 14.35 28.90 -3.94
C ALA A 77 15.55 28.16 -3.33
N ALA A 78 16.61 27.92 -4.10
CA ALA A 78 17.82 27.25 -3.61
C ALA A 78 18.49 28.04 -2.48
N VAL A 79 18.65 29.36 -2.66
CA VAL A 79 19.20 30.25 -1.64
C VAL A 79 18.33 30.28 -0.38
N ARG A 80 17.01 30.32 -0.54
CA ARG A 80 16.05 30.35 0.56
C ARG A 80 16.07 29.07 1.38
N GLU A 81 16.16 27.91 0.73
CA GLU A 81 15.99 26.60 1.37
C GLU A 81 17.30 25.98 1.86
N GLY A 82 18.39 26.11 1.10
CA GLY A 82 19.69 25.50 1.39
C GLY A 82 20.86 26.48 1.38
N GLY A 83 20.60 27.79 1.32
CA GLY A 83 21.63 28.80 1.32
C GLY A 83 22.50 28.78 0.07
N GLN A 84 23.74 29.25 0.21
CA GLN A 84 24.66 29.42 -0.91
C GLN A 84 25.14 28.08 -1.50
N GLU A 85 25.26 27.04 -0.67
CA GLU A 85 25.68 25.70 -1.10
C GLU A 85 24.67 25.06 -2.08
N ALA A 86 23.37 25.14 -1.76
CA ALA A 86 22.33 24.65 -2.64
C ALA A 86 22.30 25.44 -3.97
N ALA A 87 22.47 26.77 -3.92
CA ALA A 87 22.54 27.61 -5.10
C ALA A 87 23.73 27.25 -6.01
N GLU A 88 24.89 26.94 -5.42
CA GLU A 88 26.05 26.45 -6.15
C GLU A 88 25.80 25.08 -6.77
N GLN A 89 25.13 24.16 -6.05
CA GLN A 89 24.78 22.84 -6.58
C GLN A 89 23.81 22.94 -7.76
N VAL A 90 22.79 23.79 -7.68
CA VAL A 90 21.90 24.12 -8.80
C VAL A 90 22.71 24.66 -9.97
N GLY A 91 23.62 25.60 -9.73
CA GLY A 91 24.50 26.15 -10.76
C GLY A 91 25.37 25.09 -11.43
N ARG A 92 25.92 24.14 -10.66
CA ARG A 92 26.69 23.00 -11.19
C ARG A 92 25.84 22.08 -12.05
N LEU A 93 24.62 21.73 -11.60
CA LEU A 93 23.70 20.88 -12.36
C LEU A 93 23.24 21.55 -13.65
N ALA A 94 22.82 22.82 -13.59
CA ALA A 94 22.44 23.61 -14.76
C ALA A 94 23.60 23.76 -15.75
N SER A 95 24.83 23.93 -15.26
CA SER A 95 26.03 24.03 -16.12
C SER A 95 26.52 22.69 -16.67
N LYS A 96 26.04 21.54 -16.17
CA LYS A 96 26.47 20.21 -16.65
C LYS A 96 25.42 19.55 -17.52
N TYR A 97 24.15 19.81 -17.23
CA TYR A 97 23.00 19.14 -17.86
C TYR A 97 22.05 20.13 -18.58
N GLY A 98 22.35 21.44 -18.54
CA GLY A 98 21.63 22.44 -19.31
C GLY A 98 20.22 22.75 -18.79
N PRO A 99 19.29 23.18 -19.67
CA PRO A 99 17.96 23.68 -19.27
C PRO A 99 17.05 22.58 -18.69
N GLU A 100 17.29 21.32 -19.03
CA GLU A 100 16.56 20.18 -18.45
C GLU A 100 16.72 20.13 -16.94
N ALA A 101 17.92 20.44 -16.42
CA ALA A 101 18.15 20.50 -14.98
C ALA A 101 17.34 21.60 -14.30
N LEU A 102 17.27 22.79 -14.91
CA LEU A 102 16.48 23.90 -14.37
C LEU A 102 14.99 23.56 -14.35
N THR A 103 14.50 22.92 -15.42
CA THR A 103 13.10 22.48 -15.52
C THR A 103 12.78 21.41 -14.48
N ALA A 104 13.68 20.44 -14.29
CA ALA A 104 13.55 19.41 -13.27
C ALA A 104 13.52 19.98 -11.84
N LEU A 105 14.36 20.98 -11.57
CA LEU A 105 14.42 21.64 -10.27
C LEU A 105 13.21 22.57 -10.03
N ASP A 106 12.72 23.28 -11.04
CA ASP A 106 11.52 24.13 -10.95
C ASP A 106 10.24 23.31 -10.68
N ASN A 107 10.23 22.03 -11.06
CA ASN A 107 9.14 21.11 -10.74
C ASN A 107 9.11 20.66 -9.27
N ALA A 108 10.17 20.90 -8.49
CA ALA A 108 10.25 20.46 -7.11
C ALA A 108 9.55 21.45 -6.17
N PRO A 109 8.70 20.98 -5.23
CA PRO A 109 8.14 21.84 -4.19
C PRO A 109 9.21 22.30 -3.19
N GLU A 110 10.20 21.45 -2.94
CA GLU A 110 11.34 21.68 -2.06
C GLU A 110 12.61 21.20 -2.77
N LEU A 111 13.59 22.08 -2.92
CA LEU A 111 14.83 21.80 -3.63
C LEU A 111 15.80 20.98 -2.79
N ALA A 112 15.86 21.23 -1.48
CA ALA A 112 16.86 20.59 -0.63
C ALA A 112 16.78 19.05 -0.64
N PRO A 113 15.61 18.41 -0.45
CA PRO A 113 15.50 16.94 -0.52
C PRO A 113 15.82 16.40 -1.92
N LEU A 114 15.43 17.12 -2.97
CA LEU A 114 15.69 16.71 -4.34
C LEU A 114 17.19 16.78 -4.67
N LEU A 115 17.87 17.85 -4.26
CA LEU A 115 19.31 18.01 -4.45
C LEU A 115 20.10 16.93 -3.70
N ALA A 116 19.70 16.60 -2.46
CA ALA A 116 20.29 15.50 -1.71
C ALA A 116 20.09 14.16 -2.44
N ALA A 117 18.87 13.89 -2.93
CA ALA A 117 18.57 12.67 -3.67
C ALA A 117 19.36 12.55 -4.99
N LEU A 118 19.60 13.67 -5.68
CA LEU A 118 20.41 13.70 -6.91
C LEU A 118 21.90 13.48 -6.62
N ASP A 119 22.41 13.94 -5.47
CA ASP A 119 23.81 13.76 -5.07
C ASP A 119 24.12 12.30 -4.68
N GLU A 120 23.13 11.59 -4.13
CA GLU A 120 23.22 10.16 -3.81
C GLU A 120 23.10 9.22 -5.04
N LEU A 121 22.79 9.76 -6.22
CA LEU A 121 22.73 8.99 -7.46
C LEU A 121 24.10 8.88 -8.13
N PRO A 122 24.43 7.74 -8.75
CA PRO A 122 25.60 7.64 -9.61
C PRO A 122 25.55 8.68 -10.74
N GLU A 123 26.68 9.31 -11.07
CA GLU A 123 26.73 10.38 -12.10
C GLU A 123 26.14 9.95 -13.46
N SER A 124 26.27 8.67 -13.81
CA SER A 124 25.72 8.09 -15.04
C SER A 124 24.18 8.09 -15.09
N GLN A 125 23.52 8.13 -13.93
CA GLN A 125 22.07 8.10 -13.79
C GLN A 125 21.45 9.49 -13.63
N VAL A 126 22.23 10.50 -13.23
CA VAL A 126 21.73 11.86 -12.95
C VAL A 126 21.04 12.47 -14.18
N ARG A 127 21.61 12.34 -15.39
CA ARG A 127 20.99 12.86 -16.62
C ARG A 127 19.61 12.23 -16.88
N ALA A 128 19.50 10.91 -16.73
CA ALA A 128 18.23 10.21 -16.90
C ALA A 128 17.22 10.61 -15.83
N ALA A 129 17.66 10.84 -14.58
CA ALA A 129 16.79 11.30 -13.50
C ALA A 129 16.26 12.70 -13.77
N LEU A 130 17.11 13.63 -14.21
CA LEU A 130 16.72 14.98 -14.58
C LEU A 130 15.74 14.98 -15.75
N ALA A 131 15.94 14.15 -16.77
CA ALA A 131 14.99 14.00 -17.88
C ALA A 131 13.62 13.47 -17.42
N ARG A 132 13.56 12.63 -16.38
CA ARG A 132 12.29 12.17 -15.79
C ARG A 132 11.62 13.26 -14.95
N LEU A 133 12.41 13.99 -14.16
CA LEU A 133 11.92 15.10 -13.34
C LEU A 133 11.46 16.30 -14.18
N SER A 134 12.00 16.48 -15.39
CA SER A 134 11.58 17.53 -16.33
C SER A 134 10.35 17.16 -17.16
N ALA A 135 9.82 15.93 -17.04
CA ALA A 135 8.69 15.41 -17.82
C ALA A 135 7.32 15.97 -17.40
N GLY A 136 7.19 17.30 -17.37
CA GLY A 136 5.93 18.01 -17.14
C GLY A 136 5.21 17.60 -15.85
N PRO A 137 3.89 17.32 -15.90
CA PRO A 137 3.12 16.94 -14.72
C PRO A 137 3.65 15.67 -14.01
N ALA A 138 4.07 14.66 -14.77
CA ALA A 138 4.62 13.43 -14.20
C ALA A 138 5.95 13.68 -13.49
N GLY A 139 6.80 14.55 -14.06
CA GLY A 139 8.05 14.98 -13.42
C GLY A 139 7.83 15.73 -12.10
N ARG A 140 6.77 16.54 -12.02
CA ARG A 140 6.36 17.22 -10.78
C ARG A 140 5.85 16.25 -9.73
N GLU A 141 5.03 15.27 -10.09
CA GLU A 141 4.59 14.23 -9.16
C GLU A 141 5.77 13.38 -8.65
N LEU A 142 6.73 13.08 -9.52
CA LEU A 142 7.97 12.40 -9.15
C LEU A 142 8.77 13.27 -8.17
N ALA A 143 8.98 14.55 -8.45
CA ALA A 143 9.72 15.46 -7.56
C ALA A 143 9.08 15.57 -6.17
N GLN A 144 7.74 15.62 -6.09
CA GLN A 144 7.01 15.57 -4.82
C GLN A 144 7.22 14.24 -4.09
N THR A 145 7.20 13.13 -4.82
CA THR A 145 7.43 11.79 -4.25
C THR A 145 8.86 11.68 -3.71
N VAL A 146 9.85 12.21 -4.44
CA VAL A 146 11.25 12.28 -4.00
C VAL A 146 11.41 13.14 -2.75
N GLY A 147 10.66 14.24 -2.63
CA GLY A 147 10.65 15.04 -1.40
C GLY A 147 10.21 14.26 -0.16
N ARG A 148 9.31 13.27 -0.33
CA ARG A 148 8.83 12.42 0.77
C ARG A 148 9.65 11.17 1.01
N VAL A 149 10.10 10.50 -0.05
CA VAL A 149 10.66 9.14 -0.04
C VAL A 149 12.18 9.14 -0.28
N GLY A 150 12.72 10.24 -0.83
CA GLY A 150 14.14 10.40 -1.10
C GLY A 150 14.62 9.70 -2.38
N VAL A 151 15.91 9.35 -2.39
CA VAL A 151 16.60 8.78 -3.56
C VAL A 151 16.01 7.45 -4.05
N SER A 152 15.38 6.69 -3.16
CA SER A 152 14.78 5.39 -3.51
C SER A 152 13.68 5.55 -4.55
N ALA A 153 12.91 6.64 -4.51
CA ALA A 153 11.89 6.96 -5.52
C ALA A 153 12.50 7.28 -6.90
N LEU A 154 13.65 7.95 -6.95
CA LEU A 154 14.38 8.16 -8.22
C LEU A 154 14.92 6.83 -8.76
N ARG A 155 15.52 6.01 -7.88
CA ARG A 155 16.07 4.70 -8.29
C ARG A 155 14.97 3.76 -8.79
N SER A 156 13.81 3.74 -8.15
CA SER A 156 12.67 2.93 -8.60
C SER A 156 12.17 3.41 -9.97
N GLU A 157 11.99 4.72 -10.15
CA GLU A 157 11.55 5.30 -11.42
C GLU A 157 12.56 5.09 -12.55
N LEU A 158 13.86 5.20 -12.28
CA LEU A 158 14.90 4.91 -13.26
C LEU A 158 14.90 3.44 -13.68
N LYS A 159 14.65 2.52 -12.75
CA LYS A 159 14.60 1.09 -13.03
C LYS A 159 13.32 0.71 -13.81
N HIS A 160 12.18 1.28 -13.43
CA HIS A 160 10.88 0.99 -14.02
C HIS A 160 10.13 2.28 -14.34
N PRO A 161 10.42 2.92 -15.50
CA PRO A 161 9.82 4.20 -15.84
C PRO A 161 8.29 4.20 -15.83
N GLY A 162 7.69 5.19 -15.17
CA GLY A 162 6.26 5.37 -14.98
C GLY A 162 5.65 4.51 -13.87
N VAL A 163 6.20 3.33 -13.60
CA VAL A 163 5.67 2.39 -12.59
C VAL A 163 6.39 2.54 -11.25
N GLY A 164 7.71 2.71 -11.27
CA GLY A 164 8.53 2.81 -10.07
C GLY A 164 8.22 4.06 -9.25
N GLY A 165 8.03 5.21 -9.90
CA GLY A 165 7.59 6.44 -9.25
C GLY A 165 6.15 6.32 -8.74
N MET A 166 5.26 5.65 -9.48
CA MET A 166 3.89 5.39 -9.03
C MET A 166 3.85 4.50 -7.78
N LEU A 167 4.63 3.42 -7.74
CA LEU A 167 4.73 2.55 -6.56
C LEU A 167 5.27 3.30 -5.35
N ALA A 168 6.31 4.13 -5.53
CA ALA A 168 6.84 4.99 -4.45
C ALA A 168 5.80 6.01 -3.96
N ARG A 169 5.01 6.59 -4.88
CA ARG A 169 3.95 7.55 -4.54
C ARG A 169 2.83 6.91 -3.72
N VAL A 170 2.39 5.73 -4.12
CA VAL A 170 1.22 5.04 -3.54
C VAL A 170 1.58 4.29 -2.25
N LEU A 171 2.72 3.60 -2.23
CA LEU A 171 3.12 2.73 -1.11
C LEU A 171 4.25 3.32 -0.24
N GLY A 172 4.79 4.49 -0.60
CA GLY A 172 5.87 5.14 0.15
C GLY A 172 7.23 4.45 -0.01
N ASP A 173 8.03 4.49 1.05
CA ASP A 173 9.39 3.94 1.08
C ASP A 173 9.41 2.44 0.76
N ASP A 174 8.47 1.67 1.32
CA ASP A 174 8.34 0.23 1.02
C ASP A 174 8.05 -0.03 -0.47
N GLY A 175 7.27 0.86 -1.11
CA GLY A 175 6.98 0.78 -2.54
C GLY A 175 8.20 1.04 -3.41
N ALA A 176 8.98 2.06 -3.06
CA ALA A 176 10.22 2.39 -3.73
C ALA A 176 11.24 1.25 -3.57
N GLU A 177 11.41 0.73 -2.35
CA GLU A 177 12.31 -0.40 -2.08
C GLU A 177 11.88 -1.64 -2.86
N LEU A 178 10.59 -1.99 -2.81
CA LEU A 178 10.03 -3.14 -3.52
C LEU A 178 10.29 -3.02 -5.03
N ALA A 179 10.00 -1.86 -5.64
CA ALA A 179 10.22 -1.64 -7.06
C ALA A 179 11.68 -1.88 -7.47
N THR A 180 12.66 -1.56 -6.63
CA THR A 180 14.07 -1.83 -6.95
C THR A 180 14.43 -3.32 -6.97
N LYS A 181 13.60 -4.20 -6.40
CA LYS A 181 13.80 -5.66 -6.35
C LYS A 181 13.02 -6.42 -7.41
N LEU A 182 11.90 -5.87 -7.89
CA LEU A 182 11.04 -6.52 -8.90
C LEU A 182 11.65 -6.51 -10.31
N THR A 183 11.22 -7.44 -11.16
CA THR A 183 11.37 -7.30 -12.62
C THR A 183 10.35 -6.30 -13.17
N SER A 184 10.52 -5.84 -14.41
CA SER A 184 9.58 -4.88 -15.00
C SER A 184 8.15 -5.42 -15.08
N ASP A 185 7.98 -6.68 -15.48
CA ASP A 185 6.66 -7.31 -15.56
C ASP A 185 6.02 -7.46 -14.18
N GLN A 186 6.82 -7.81 -13.16
CA GLN A 186 6.36 -7.89 -11.78
C GLN A 186 5.97 -6.50 -11.24
N ALA A 187 6.77 -5.47 -11.51
CA ALA A 187 6.47 -4.10 -11.10
C ALA A 187 5.16 -3.62 -11.74
N ILE A 188 4.93 -3.91 -13.03
CA ILE A 188 3.68 -3.59 -13.72
C ILE A 188 2.50 -4.34 -13.09
N ALA A 189 2.66 -5.63 -12.81
CA ALA A 189 1.60 -6.44 -12.21
C ALA A 189 1.23 -5.95 -10.80
N VAL A 190 2.22 -5.63 -9.97
CA VAL A 190 1.99 -5.03 -8.64
C VAL A 190 1.38 -3.64 -8.78
N GLY A 191 1.89 -2.84 -9.73
CA GLY A 191 1.41 -1.50 -10.00
C GLY A 191 -0.09 -1.42 -10.30
N ARG A 192 -0.65 -2.38 -11.02
CA ARG A 192 -2.10 -2.47 -11.29
C ARG A 192 -2.95 -2.61 -10.03
N HIS A 193 -2.38 -3.08 -8.93
CA HIS A 193 -3.05 -3.29 -7.65
C HIS A 193 -2.46 -2.45 -6.52
N ALA A 194 -1.64 -1.44 -6.84
CA ALA A 194 -0.96 -0.62 -5.84
C ALA A 194 -1.94 0.16 -4.96
N ASP A 195 -3.02 0.69 -5.54
CA ASP A 195 -4.05 1.41 -4.79
C ASP A 195 -4.83 0.47 -3.85
N ASP A 196 -5.14 -0.74 -4.29
CA ASP A 196 -5.77 -1.77 -3.44
C ASP A 196 -4.86 -2.13 -2.26
N LEU A 197 -3.55 -2.26 -2.51
CA LEU A 197 -2.55 -2.51 -1.47
C LEU A 197 -2.45 -1.34 -0.48
N ALA A 198 -2.48 -0.11 -0.96
CA ALA A 198 -2.41 1.07 -0.12
C ALA A 198 -3.65 1.22 0.78
N ALA A 199 -4.83 0.80 0.28
CA ALA A 199 -6.09 0.82 1.01
C ALA A 199 -6.17 -0.23 2.14
N LEU A 200 -5.29 -1.22 2.16
CA LEU A 200 -5.24 -2.19 3.25
C LEU A 200 -4.81 -1.54 4.58
N PRO A 201 -5.32 -2.06 5.72
CA PRO A 201 -4.76 -1.71 7.03
C PRO A 201 -3.26 -2.05 7.10
N THR A 202 -2.51 -1.30 7.92
CA THR A 202 -1.03 -1.36 7.97
C THR A 202 -0.49 -2.79 8.17
N THR A 203 -1.08 -3.58 9.06
CA THR A 203 -0.59 -4.95 9.35
C THR A 203 -0.74 -5.90 8.16
N PRO A 204 -1.94 -6.10 7.56
CA PRO A 204 -2.10 -6.87 6.33
C PRO A 204 -1.24 -6.36 5.16
N ARG A 205 -1.16 -5.04 4.97
CA ARG A 205 -0.35 -4.43 3.93
C ARG A 205 1.12 -4.81 4.05
N ASN A 206 1.69 -4.65 5.24
CA ASN A 206 3.08 -4.98 5.51
C ASN A 206 3.36 -6.47 5.30
N GLY A 207 2.41 -7.34 5.68
CA GLY A 207 2.49 -8.77 5.40
C GLY A 207 2.60 -9.06 3.90
N VAL A 208 1.74 -8.46 3.08
CA VAL A 208 1.78 -8.66 1.62
C VAL A 208 3.05 -8.10 1.01
N LEU A 209 3.48 -6.91 1.44
CA LEU A 209 4.74 -6.31 0.98
C LEU A 209 5.95 -7.15 1.38
N SER A 210 5.91 -7.84 2.52
CA SER A 210 6.97 -8.79 2.91
C SER A 210 6.99 -10.01 1.99
N LEU A 211 5.83 -10.57 1.65
CA LEU A 211 5.72 -11.68 0.70
C LEU A 211 6.18 -11.28 -0.70
N LEU A 212 5.81 -10.07 -1.17
CA LEU A 212 6.28 -9.55 -2.45
C LEU A 212 7.81 -9.32 -2.46
N ARG A 213 8.40 -8.93 -1.32
CA ARG A 213 9.86 -8.78 -1.21
C ARG A 213 10.61 -10.11 -1.21
N ASN A 214 10.05 -11.14 -0.58
CA ASN A 214 10.71 -12.43 -0.40
C ASN A 214 10.41 -13.41 -1.55
N ASP A 215 9.18 -13.40 -2.07
CA ASP A 215 8.64 -14.37 -3.04
C ASP A 215 7.85 -13.68 -4.17
N ALA A 216 8.46 -12.65 -4.77
CA ALA A 216 7.85 -11.83 -5.82
C ALA A 216 7.22 -12.66 -6.96
N GLU A 217 7.92 -13.69 -7.45
CA GLU A 217 7.47 -14.51 -8.57
C GLU A 217 6.20 -15.29 -8.22
N ARG A 218 6.17 -15.95 -7.06
CA ARG A 218 5.00 -16.73 -6.62
C ARG A 218 3.81 -15.81 -6.39
N MET A 219 4.03 -14.67 -5.73
CA MET A 219 2.96 -13.72 -5.42
C MET A 219 2.41 -13.04 -6.67
N VAL A 220 3.26 -12.58 -7.60
CA VAL A 220 2.81 -12.01 -8.87
C VAL A 220 2.11 -13.06 -9.74
N GLY A 221 2.62 -14.30 -9.76
CA GLY A 221 1.95 -15.40 -10.45
C GLY A 221 0.56 -15.70 -9.87
N PHE A 222 0.42 -15.63 -8.55
CA PHE A 222 -0.88 -15.71 -7.88
C PHE A 222 -1.79 -14.54 -8.27
N MET A 223 -1.26 -13.31 -8.28
CA MET A 223 -2.03 -12.12 -8.69
C MET A 223 -2.55 -12.23 -10.13
N GLY A 224 -1.69 -12.67 -11.05
CA GLY A 224 -2.08 -12.89 -12.45
C GLY A 224 -3.17 -13.93 -12.61
N ARG A 225 -3.06 -15.08 -11.92
CA ARG A 225 -4.09 -16.13 -11.95
C ARG A 225 -5.42 -15.67 -11.35
N PHE A 226 -5.37 -15.02 -10.18
CA PHE A 226 -6.57 -14.53 -9.52
C PHE A 226 -7.32 -13.53 -10.41
N ALA A 227 -6.61 -12.60 -11.05
CA ALA A 227 -7.21 -11.62 -11.96
C ALA A 227 -7.86 -12.28 -13.18
N ALA A 228 -7.25 -13.33 -13.74
CA ALA A 228 -7.81 -14.10 -14.84
C ALA A 228 -9.08 -14.86 -14.44
N ASP A 229 -9.07 -15.48 -13.25
CA ASP A 229 -10.20 -16.28 -12.75
C ASP A 229 -11.34 -15.42 -12.19
N ASN A 230 -11.04 -14.17 -11.81
CA ASN A 230 -11.98 -13.26 -11.16
C ASN A 230 -11.94 -11.85 -11.78
N PRO A 231 -12.35 -11.70 -13.06
CA PRO A 231 -12.35 -10.40 -13.70
C PRO A 231 -13.24 -9.41 -12.93
N GLY A 232 -12.68 -8.23 -12.63
CA GLY A 232 -13.37 -7.14 -11.93
C GLY A 232 -13.41 -7.24 -10.40
N LYS A 233 -12.83 -8.28 -9.79
CA LYS A 233 -12.72 -8.37 -8.32
C LYS A 233 -11.37 -7.81 -7.83
N THR A 234 -11.38 -7.13 -6.68
CA THR A 234 -10.17 -6.63 -6.03
C THR A 234 -9.49 -7.75 -5.25
N LEU A 235 -8.18 -7.92 -5.47
CA LEU A 235 -7.40 -9.01 -4.88
C LEU A 235 -7.08 -8.76 -3.41
N PHE A 236 -6.80 -7.51 -3.07
CA PHE A 236 -6.37 -7.10 -1.73
C PHE A 236 -7.51 -6.49 -0.93
N THR A 237 -8.54 -7.28 -0.64
CA THR A 237 -9.48 -6.95 0.44
C THR A 237 -8.91 -7.39 1.79
N ALA A 238 -9.35 -6.81 2.90
CA ALA A 238 -8.89 -7.20 4.23
C ALA A 238 -9.10 -8.71 4.51
N ALA A 239 -10.24 -9.26 4.09
CA ALA A 239 -10.56 -10.68 4.26
C ALA A 239 -9.67 -11.57 3.38
N THR A 240 -9.55 -11.27 2.09
CA THR A 240 -8.72 -12.05 1.16
C THR A 240 -7.26 -12.01 1.57
N THR A 241 -6.77 -10.84 1.98
CA THR A 241 -5.38 -10.65 2.42
C THR A 241 -5.09 -11.47 3.67
N THR A 242 -6.00 -11.51 4.64
CA THR A 242 -5.81 -12.33 5.85
C THR A 242 -5.69 -13.81 5.52
N ILE A 243 -6.48 -14.31 4.58
CA ILE A 243 -6.39 -15.70 4.11
C ILE A 243 -5.06 -15.94 3.40
N ILE A 244 -4.64 -15.05 2.50
CA ILE A 244 -3.33 -15.13 1.81
C ILE A 244 -2.18 -15.15 2.80
N LEU A 245 -2.23 -14.32 3.85
CA LEU A 245 -1.16 -14.25 4.85
C LEU A 245 -1.14 -15.46 5.79
N THR A 246 -2.31 -15.95 6.19
CA THR A 246 -2.43 -17.09 7.12
C THR A 246 -2.10 -18.41 6.44
N GLU A 247 -2.40 -18.53 5.14
CA GLU A 247 -2.15 -19.74 4.36
C GLU A 247 -1.14 -19.52 3.22
N SER A 248 -0.17 -18.62 3.39
CA SER A 248 0.77 -18.23 2.31
C SER A 248 1.49 -19.42 1.68
N GLU A 249 2.05 -20.32 2.50
CA GLU A 249 2.70 -21.56 2.04
C GLU A 249 1.72 -22.50 1.32
N ARG A 250 0.48 -22.57 1.80
CA ARG A 250 -0.57 -23.41 1.22
C ARG A 250 -1.08 -22.85 -0.11
N ILE A 251 -1.24 -21.52 -0.22
CA ILE A 251 -1.84 -20.82 -1.37
C ILE A 251 -0.81 -20.52 -2.46
N LEU A 252 0.37 -20.02 -2.09
CA LEU A 252 1.46 -19.69 -3.01
C LEU A 252 2.27 -20.94 -3.41
N GLY A 253 2.19 -22.00 -2.62
CA GLY A 253 2.99 -23.22 -2.78
C GLY A 253 4.31 -23.12 -2.03
N GLY A 254 4.73 -24.25 -1.47
CA GLY A 254 5.95 -24.39 -0.68
C GLY A 254 6.74 -25.62 -1.11
N ASP A 255 8.05 -25.56 -0.88
CA ASP A 255 8.95 -26.69 -1.04
C ASP A 255 8.93 -27.49 0.26
N GLU A 256 8.40 -28.71 0.21
CA GLU A 256 8.44 -29.63 1.34
C GLU A 256 9.57 -30.63 1.10
N ILE A 257 10.49 -30.73 2.05
CA ILE A 257 11.49 -31.80 2.05
C ILE A 257 10.76 -33.06 2.46
N VAL A 258 10.42 -33.90 1.48
CA VAL A 258 9.89 -35.23 1.73
C VAL A 258 11.07 -36.18 1.65
N PHE A 259 11.19 -37.11 2.58
CA PHE A 259 12.21 -38.15 2.47
C PHE A 259 11.70 -39.25 1.55
N ASP A 260 12.50 -39.65 0.56
CA ASP A 260 12.19 -40.79 -0.30
C ASP A 260 12.22 -42.11 0.50
N ALA A 261 11.86 -43.23 -0.14
CA ALA A 261 11.83 -44.54 0.50
C ALA A 261 13.22 -44.99 1.03
N ASP A 262 14.29 -44.36 0.55
CA ASP A 262 15.68 -44.63 0.91
C ASP A 262 16.21 -43.64 1.97
N GLY A 263 15.37 -42.74 2.46
CA GLY A 263 15.72 -41.74 3.49
C GLY A 263 16.48 -40.53 2.97
N ASN A 264 16.54 -40.31 1.66
CA ASN A 264 17.18 -39.13 1.09
C ASN A 264 16.18 -37.96 1.04
N PRO A 265 16.58 -36.74 1.41
CA PRO A 265 15.73 -35.57 1.28
C PRO A 265 15.51 -35.24 -0.19
N ILE A 266 14.27 -35.42 -0.67
CA ILE A 266 13.84 -34.94 -1.99
C ILE A 266 12.99 -33.67 -1.80
N VAL A 267 13.37 -32.61 -2.50
CA VAL A 267 12.61 -31.36 -2.49
C VAL A 267 11.44 -31.54 -3.45
N VAL A 268 10.23 -31.70 -2.90
CA VAL A 268 9.02 -31.81 -3.71
C VAL A 268 8.32 -30.46 -3.68
N SER A 269 8.44 -29.69 -4.77
CA SER A 269 7.71 -28.43 -4.94
C SER A 269 6.21 -28.70 -5.04
N LYS A 270 5.47 -28.48 -3.95
CA LYS A 270 4.01 -28.57 -3.98
C LYS A 270 3.46 -27.28 -4.59
N ALA A 271 2.86 -27.39 -5.77
CA ALA A 271 2.04 -26.31 -6.33
C ALA A 271 1.03 -25.83 -5.27
N GLY A 272 0.89 -24.53 -5.03
CA GLY A 272 -0.08 -24.01 -4.05
C GLY A 272 -1.52 -24.42 -4.37
N ILE A 273 -2.46 -24.25 -3.44
CA ILE A 273 -3.89 -24.56 -3.64
C ILE A 273 -4.41 -23.89 -4.92
N ALA A 274 -3.97 -22.67 -5.23
CA ALA A 274 -4.34 -21.97 -6.46
C ALA A 274 -3.89 -22.72 -7.75
N GLY A 275 -2.83 -23.53 -7.69
CA GLY A 275 -2.40 -24.39 -8.79
C GLY A 275 -3.00 -25.82 -8.73
N ARG A 276 -3.41 -26.29 -7.55
CA ARG A 276 -3.99 -27.64 -7.35
C ARG A 276 -5.52 -27.69 -7.49
N THR A 277 -6.25 -26.60 -7.28
CA THR A 277 -7.72 -26.61 -7.37
C THR A 277 -8.25 -26.86 -8.78
N MET A 278 -7.47 -26.60 -9.85
CA MET A 278 -7.93 -26.90 -11.21
C MET A 278 -7.68 -28.35 -11.66
N LYS A 279 -6.65 -29.04 -11.15
CA LYS A 279 -6.38 -30.45 -11.53
C LYS A 279 -6.93 -31.47 -10.52
N ALA A 280 -6.94 -31.15 -9.23
CA ALA A 280 -7.49 -32.01 -8.18
C ALA A 280 -8.93 -31.64 -7.78
N GLY A 281 -9.41 -30.42 -8.12
CA GLY A 281 -10.79 -30.01 -7.81
C GLY A 281 -11.86 -30.80 -8.54
N GLY A 282 -11.56 -31.38 -9.70
CA GLY A 282 -12.49 -32.28 -10.41
C GLY A 282 -12.67 -33.64 -9.72
N GLU A 283 -11.58 -34.22 -9.21
CA GLU A 283 -11.60 -35.59 -8.65
C GLU A 283 -11.75 -35.62 -7.12
N ALA A 284 -11.19 -34.65 -6.39
CA ALA A 284 -11.28 -34.60 -4.93
C ALA A 284 -12.60 -34.01 -4.43
N ILE A 285 -13.24 -33.09 -5.19
CA ILE A 285 -14.58 -32.61 -4.85
C ILE A 285 -15.60 -33.72 -5.10
N ALA A 286 -15.41 -34.59 -6.10
CA ALA A 286 -16.27 -35.77 -6.25
C ALA A 286 -16.19 -36.70 -5.02
N HIS A 287 -14.99 -36.94 -4.47
CA HIS A 287 -14.86 -37.83 -3.31
C HIS A 287 -15.29 -37.22 -1.96
N VAL A 288 -15.05 -35.92 -1.72
CA VAL A 288 -15.46 -35.26 -0.47
C VAL A 288 -16.94 -34.86 -0.49
N SER A 289 -17.47 -34.47 -1.67
CA SER A 289 -18.89 -34.14 -1.84
C SER A 289 -19.79 -35.37 -1.62
N VAL A 290 -19.42 -36.51 -2.22
CA VAL A 290 -20.24 -37.73 -2.17
C VAL A 290 -20.18 -38.41 -0.79
N ASN A 291 -19.02 -38.44 -0.13
CA ASN A 291 -18.88 -39.17 1.14
C ASN A 291 -19.19 -38.35 2.40
N TYR A 292 -19.05 -37.02 2.38
CA TYR A 292 -19.23 -36.19 3.59
C TYR A 292 -20.37 -35.16 3.49
N LEU A 293 -20.51 -34.47 2.36
CA LEU A 293 -21.55 -33.45 2.20
C LEU A 293 -22.93 -34.04 1.94
N GLN A 294 -23.02 -35.11 1.13
CA GLN A 294 -24.28 -35.77 0.82
C GLN A 294 -25.00 -36.34 2.07
N PRO A 295 -24.34 -37.11 2.97
CA PRO A 295 -25.02 -37.59 4.18
C PRO A 295 -25.39 -36.44 5.13
N LEU A 296 -24.53 -35.41 5.26
CA LEU A 296 -24.83 -34.26 6.11
C LEU A 296 -26.03 -33.46 5.58
N PHE A 297 -26.09 -33.22 4.28
CA PHE A 297 -27.22 -32.54 3.65
C PHE A 297 -28.52 -33.37 3.75
N LEU A 298 -28.45 -34.69 3.58
CA LEU A 298 -29.61 -35.57 3.78
C LEU A 298 -30.07 -35.58 5.24
N THR A 299 -29.16 -35.54 6.22
CA THR A 299 -29.53 -35.44 7.64
C THR A 299 -30.20 -34.10 7.96
N VAL A 300 -29.73 -33.00 7.37
CA VAL A 300 -30.37 -31.68 7.54
C VAL A 300 -31.76 -31.66 6.90
N ILE A 301 -31.91 -32.20 5.69
CA ILE A 301 -33.24 -32.30 5.04
C ILE A 301 -34.17 -33.18 5.88
N ALA A 302 -33.72 -34.33 6.35
CA ALA A 302 -34.53 -35.21 7.20
C ALA A 302 -34.97 -34.49 8.48
N PHE A 303 -34.07 -33.71 9.11
CA PHE A 303 -34.40 -32.92 10.28
C PHE A 303 -35.46 -31.85 9.98
N VAL A 304 -35.29 -31.09 8.89
CA VAL A 304 -36.23 -30.04 8.48
C VAL A 304 -37.60 -30.63 8.15
N VAL A 305 -37.65 -31.74 7.40
CA VAL A 305 -38.91 -32.43 7.06
C VAL A 305 -39.60 -32.93 8.32
N THR A 306 -38.87 -33.58 9.23
CA THR A 306 -39.45 -34.09 10.48
C THR A 306 -40.02 -32.95 11.31
N PHE A 307 -39.28 -31.85 11.46
CA PHE A 307 -39.72 -30.67 12.19
C PHE A 307 -40.96 -30.03 11.57
N ALA A 308 -40.97 -29.86 10.24
CA ALA A 308 -42.12 -29.30 9.52
C ALA A 308 -43.37 -30.16 9.69
N THR A 309 -43.22 -31.48 9.62
CA THR A 309 -44.33 -32.43 9.80
C THR A 309 -44.91 -32.33 11.20
N LEU A 310 -44.05 -32.31 12.23
CA LEU A 310 -44.43 -32.21 13.63
C LEU A 310 -45.12 -30.86 13.94
N PHE A 311 -44.62 -29.77 13.35
CA PHE A 311 -45.22 -28.45 13.45
C PHE A 311 -46.63 -28.40 12.81
N LEU A 312 -46.80 -29.00 11.63
CA LEU A 312 -48.11 -29.11 10.97
C LEU A 312 -49.09 -29.95 11.79
N SER A 313 -48.66 -31.09 12.34
CA SER A 313 -49.50 -31.92 13.20
C SER A 313 -49.95 -31.18 14.46
N LEU A 314 -49.05 -30.43 15.10
CA LEU A 314 -49.37 -29.58 16.25
C LEU A 314 -50.38 -28.49 15.89
N LYS A 315 -50.21 -27.83 14.74
CA LYS A 315 -51.15 -26.80 14.26
C LYS A 315 -52.53 -27.37 13.99
N LEU A 316 -52.62 -28.50 13.30
CA LEU A 316 -53.88 -29.18 13.01
C LEU A 316 -54.59 -29.66 14.28
N TRP A 317 -53.84 -30.15 15.26
CA TRP A 317 -54.40 -30.51 16.56
C TRP A 317 -55.02 -29.29 17.26
N HIS A 318 -54.32 -28.16 17.20
CA HIS A 318 -54.77 -26.94 17.86
C HIS A 318 -56.01 -26.32 17.21
N THR A 319 -56.14 -26.40 15.88
CA THR A 319 -57.35 -25.97 15.17
C THR A 319 -58.52 -26.89 15.49
N HIS A 320 -58.30 -28.19 15.51
CA HIS A 320 -59.34 -29.16 15.88
C HIS A 320 -59.81 -29.01 17.34
N GLN A 321 -58.91 -28.74 18.28
CA GLN A 321 -59.26 -28.39 19.67
C GLN A 321 -60.13 -27.14 19.75
N ARG A 322 -59.84 -26.10 18.96
CA ARG A 322 -60.65 -24.88 18.91
C ARG A 322 -62.06 -25.15 18.38
N GLU A 323 -62.19 -25.94 17.33
CA GLU A 323 -63.50 -26.31 16.76
C GLU A 323 -64.34 -27.12 17.76
N LYS A 324 -63.72 -28.04 18.51
CA LYS A 324 -64.38 -28.78 19.59
C LYS A 324 -64.87 -27.87 20.72
N GLN A 325 -64.10 -26.85 21.08
CA GLN A 325 -64.53 -25.88 22.10
C GLN A 325 -65.69 -25.00 21.60
N LEU A 326 -65.66 -24.57 20.34
CA LEU A 326 -66.73 -23.77 19.73
C LEU A 326 -68.05 -24.55 19.66
N THR A 327 -68.01 -25.80 19.20
CA THR A 327 -69.20 -26.67 19.15
C THR A 327 -69.74 -26.98 20.55
N ALA A 328 -68.88 -27.24 21.54
CA ALA A 328 -69.30 -27.42 22.93
C ALA A 328 -69.92 -26.15 23.55
N THR A 329 -69.49 -24.97 23.12
CA THR A 329 -70.06 -23.68 23.58
C THR A 329 -71.43 -23.44 22.96
N MET A 330 -71.61 -23.73 21.67
CA MET A 330 -72.91 -23.63 21.00
C MET A 330 -73.95 -24.59 21.59
N LEU A 331 -73.55 -25.81 21.97
CA LEU A 331 -74.44 -26.78 22.61
C LEU A 331 -74.81 -26.42 24.07
N LYS A 332 -74.04 -25.54 24.71
CA LYS A 332 -74.27 -25.09 26.10
C LYS A 332 -75.06 -23.80 26.22
N GLN A 333 -75.43 -23.14 25.12
CA GLN A 333 -76.42 -22.06 25.19
C GLN A 333 -77.80 -22.69 25.35
N PRO A 334 -78.40 -22.65 26.55
CA PRO A 334 -79.80 -23.03 26.67
C PRO A 334 -80.61 -22.04 25.83
N GLU A 335 -81.53 -22.55 25.03
CA GLU A 335 -82.62 -21.77 24.47
C GLU A 335 -83.38 -21.12 25.63
N THR A 336 -82.98 -19.91 26.04
CA THR A 336 -83.88 -18.99 26.72
C THR A 336 -84.83 -18.43 25.67
N ILE A 337 -85.73 -19.30 25.20
CA ILE A 337 -87.00 -18.93 24.62
C ILE A 337 -87.99 -18.96 25.79
N GLU A 338 -88.03 -17.89 26.57
CA GLU A 338 -89.15 -17.63 27.48
C GLU A 338 -89.56 -16.15 27.37
N GLY A 339 -90.58 -15.93 26.54
CA GLY A 339 -91.83 -15.27 26.92
C GLY A 339 -91.80 -13.88 27.54
N SER A 340 -92.21 -12.88 26.75
CA SER A 340 -93.02 -11.71 27.15
C SER A 340 -93.22 -10.88 25.87
N VAL A 341 -94.31 -10.95 25.09
CA VAL A 341 -95.75 -10.81 25.37
C VAL A 341 -96.08 -9.49 26.06
N VAL A 342 -96.63 -8.58 25.23
CA VAL A 342 -97.68 -7.58 25.49
C VAL A 342 -97.27 -6.22 26.08
N GLY A 343 -97.64 -5.16 25.33
CA GLY A 343 -98.30 -4.00 25.94
C GLY A 343 -98.06 -2.65 25.28
N LYS A 344 -99.00 -2.26 24.40
CA LYS A 344 -99.59 -0.91 24.21
C LYS A 344 -98.69 0.33 24.36
N GLU A 345 -98.67 1.16 23.32
CA GLU A 345 -99.64 2.25 23.09
C GLU A 345 -99.81 2.52 21.59
#